data_AF-A0A9E4KMK1-F1
#
_entry.id   AF-A0A9E4KMK1-F1
#
_cell.length_a   1.000
_cell.length_b   1.000
_cell.length_c   1.000
_cell.angle_alpha   90.00
_cell.angle_beta   90.00
_cell.angle_gamma   90.00
#
_symmetry.space_group_name_H-M   'P 1'
#
loop_
_entity.id
_entity.type
_entity.pdbx_description
1 polymer ?
#
loop_
_entity_poly.entity_id
_entity_poly.type
_entity_poly.pdbx_seq_one_letter_code
_entity_poly.pdbx_strand_id
1 'polypeptide(L)' 'MEPPRGVSSVSLDSFIVSTTPCRELQRKYDDGSWTRELFAEKHILSQEDRGTPGYDYIAAIFDADAS' A
#
# COMPACT_ATOMS: atom_id res chain seq x y z
N MET A 1 33.61 -16.43 12.71
CA MET A 1 32.77 -15.53 11.89
C MET A 1 31.36 -15.66 12.41
N GLU A 2 30.77 -14.57 12.91
CA GLU A 2 29.34 -14.55 13.23
C GLU A 2 28.55 -14.25 11.95
N PRO A 3 27.40 -14.91 11.70
CA PRO A 3 26.55 -14.57 10.56
C PRO A 3 26.02 -13.13 10.73
N PRO A 4 25.80 -12.37 9.64
CA PRO A 4 25.23 -11.04 9.74
C PRO A 4 23.86 -11.16 10.42
N ARG A 5 23.71 -10.54 11.59
CA ARG A 5 22.43 -10.43 12.28
C ARG A 5 21.57 -9.52 11.41
N GLY A 6 20.58 -10.11 10.73
CA GLY A 6 19.59 -9.35 9.97
C GLY A 6 18.99 -8.28 10.88
N VAL A 7 18.97 -7.03 10.41
CA VAL A 7 18.44 -5.91 11.17
C VAL A 7 16.91 -6.11 11.24
N SER A 8 16.43 -6.74 12.31
CA SER A 8 15.01 -7.04 12.52
C SER A 8 14.20 -5.84 13.00
N SER A 9 14.81 -4.65 13.02
CA SER A 9 14.22 -3.40 13.51
C SER A 9 14.14 -2.35 12.39
N VAL A 10 13.91 -2.78 11.16
CA VAL A 10 13.66 -1.91 10.01
C VAL A 10 12.17 -1.96 9.71
N SER A 11 11.47 -0.87 9.99
CA SER A 11 10.09 -0.66 9.55
C SER A 11 10.12 0.04 8.20
N LEU A 12 9.31 -0.43 7.26
CA LEU A 12 9.20 0.17 5.94
C LEU A 12 8.21 1.35 6.03
N ASP A 13 8.75 2.56 6.10
CA ASP A 13 7.96 3.80 6.01
C ASP A 13 7.94 4.30 4.56
N SER A 14 7.37 3.50 3.65
CA SER A 14 7.32 3.84 2.24
C SER A 14 6.10 3.22 1.58
N PHE A 15 5.41 4.01 0.77
CA PHE A 15 4.23 3.58 0.02
C PHE A 15 4.52 3.59 -1.48
N ILE A 16 4.02 2.58 -2.18
CA ILE A 16 4.00 2.56 -3.64
C ILE A 16 2.66 3.15 -4.08
N VAL A 17 2.68 4.35 -4.64
CA VAL A 17 1.48 4.99 -5.20
C VAL A 17 1.41 4.67 -6.69
N SER A 18 0.43 3.85 -7.06
CA SER A 18 0.15 3.51 -8.45
C SER A 18 -0.81 4.52 -9.08
N THR A 19 -0.51 4.91 -10.32
CA THR A 19 -1.43 5.68 -11.18
C THR A 19 -2.52 4.80 -11.80
N THR A 20 -2.44 3.48 -11.62
CA THR A 20 -3.41 2.51 -12.14
C THR A 20 -4.47 2.26 -11.06
N PRO A 21 -5.78 2.28 -11.39
CA PRO A 21 -6.83 2.07 -10.40
C PRO A 21 -6.80 0.65 -9.81
N CYS A 22 -7.29 0.51 -8.58
CA CYS A 22 -7.24 -0.76 -7.83
C CYS A 22 -7.87 -1.92 -8.60
N ARG A 23 -8.95 -1.68 -9.36
CA ARG A 23 -9.63 -2.70 -10.19
C ARG A 23 -8.76 -3.24 -11.33
N GLU A 24 -7.82 -2.44 -11.84
CA GLU A 24 -6.87 -2.89 -12.85
C GLU A 24 -5.66 -3.58 -12.21
N LEU A 25 -5.20 -3.09 -11.05
CA LEU A 25 -4.15 -3.75 -10.27
C LEU A 25 -4.58 -5.14 -9.81
N GLN A 26 -5.81 -5.27 -9.32
CA GLN A 26 -6.43 -6.55 -8.94
C GLN A 26 -6.38 -7.59 -10.07
N ARG A 27 -6.45 -7.17 -11.33
CA ARG A 27 -6.41 -8.08 -12.48
C ARG A 27 -5.00 -8.45 -12.93
N LYS A 28 -4.00 -7.65 -12.56
CA LYS A 28 -2.60 -7.82 -13.00
C LYS A 28 -1.73 -8.51 -11.95
N TYR A 29 -1.95 -8.18 -10.68
CA TYR A 29 -1.10 -8.61 -9.57
C TYR A 29 -1.74 -9.69 -8.70
N ASP A 30 -3.03 -9.96 -8.89
CA ASP A 30 -3.80 -10.89 -8.09
C ASP A 30 -4.89 -11.57 -8.97
N ASP A 31 -5.58 -12.59 -8.44
CA ASP A 31 -6.75 -13.22 -9.07
C ASP A 31 -8.05 -12.42 -8.83
N GLY A 32 -7.96 -11.19 -8.33
CA GLY A 32 -9.09 -10.30 -8.03
C GLY A 32 -9.67 -10.43 -6.61
N SER A 33 -8.96 -11.10 -5.71
CA SER A 33 -9.28 -11.26 -4.29
C SER A 33 -8.83 -10.08 -3.43
N TRP A 34 -7.85 -9.30 -3.87
CA TRP A 34 -7.29 -8.20 -3.08
C TRP A 34 -8.20 -6.98 -3.04
N THR A 35 -8.78 -6.68 -1.88
CA THR A 35 -9.51 -5.43 -1.63
C THR A 35 -8.54 -4.26 -1.49
N ARG A 36 -9.09 -3.03 -1.52
CA ARG A 36 -8.30 -1.79 -1.34
C ARG A 36 -7.60 -1.77 0.01
N GLU A 37 -8.26 -2.24 1.07
CA GLU A 37 -7.64 -2.36 2.39
C GLU A 37 -6.44 -3.31 2.39
N LEU A 38 -6.52 -4.42 1.64
CA LEU A 38 -5.42 -5.37 1.55
C LEU A 38 -4.22 -4.78 0.78
N PHE A 39 -4.48 -4.00 -0.27
CA PHE A 39 -3.42 -3.24 -0.95
C PHE A 39 -2.76 -2.23 -0.02
N ALA A 40 -3.54 -1.50 0.79
CA ALA A 40 -3.02 -0.55 1.76
C ALA A 40 -2.19 -1.24 2.87
N GLU A 41 -2.60 -2.42 3.33
CA GLU A 41 -1.80 -3.26 4.26
C GLU A 41 -0.45 -3.67 3.65
N LYS A 42 -0.41 -3.89 2.33
CA LYS A 42 0.84 -4.14 1.59
C LYS A 42 1.59 -2.86 1.20
N HIS A 43 1.20 -1.71 1.72
CA HIS A 43 1.74 -0.39 1.40
C HIS A 43 1.64 -0.01 -0.08
N ILE A 44 0.66 -0.56 -0.80
CA ILE A 44 0.36 -0.23 -2.19
C ILE A 44 -0.91 0.61 -2.19
N LEU A 45 -0.79 1.86 -2.61
CA LEU A 45 -1.89 2.79 -2.72
C LEU A 45 -2.18 3.03 -4.20
N SER A 46 -3.45 3.26 -4.53
CA SER A 46 -3.85 3.56 -5.91
C SER A 46 -4.45 4.95 -5.94
N GLN A 47 -4.08 5.74 -6.95
CA GLN A 47 -4.85 6.93 -7.31
C GLN A 47 -6.13 6.43 -7.97
N GLU A 48 -7.10 6.02 -7.16
CA GLU A 48 -8.42 5.77 -7.68
C GLU A 48 -8.99 7.04 -8.31
N ASP A 49 -9.92 6.88 -9.25
CA ASP A 49 -10.60 7.99 -9.88
C ASP A 49 -10.95 9.03 -8.81
N ARG A 50 -10.44 10.26 -9.00
CA ARG A 50 -10.40 11.39 -8.05
C ARG A 50 -11.78 11.82 -7.50
N GLY A 51 -12.82 11.05 -7.79
CA GLY A 51 -14.20 11.18 -7.32
C GLY A 51 -14.76 9.94 -6.65
N THR A 52 -13.94 8.95 -6.23
CA THR A 52 -14.41 7.86 -5.38
C THR A 52 -14.71 8.43 -3.99
N PRO A 53 -15.99 8.50 -3.58
CA PRO A 53 -16.36 9.15 -2.33
C PRO A 53 -15.81 8.33 -1.14
N GLY A 54 -15.07 9.01 -0.25
CA GLY A 54 -14.56 8.43 0.98
C GLY A 54 -13.22 7.69 0.87
N TYR A 55 -12.52 7.75 -0.27
CA TYR A 55 -11.16 7.21 -0.39
C TYR A 55 -10.15 8.32 -0.67
N ASP A 56 -9.28 8.57 0.32
CA ASP A 56 -8.18 9.52 0.21
C ASP A 56 -6.86 8.80 0.55
N TYR A 57 -6.13 8.41 -0.49
CA TYR A 57 -4.85 7.72 -0.33
C TYR A 57 -3.76 8.63 0.25
N ILE A 58 -3.90 9.96 0.14
CA ILE A 58 -2.96 10.90 0.75
C ILE A 58 -3.15 10.90 2.26
N ALA A 59 -4.41 10.87 2.74
CA ALA A 59 -4.70 10.71 4.16
C ALA A 59 -4.06 9.43 4.73
N ALA A 60 -4.11 8.31 3.99
CA ALA A 60 -3.48 7.05 4.42
C ALA A 60 -1.95 7.14 4.57
N ILE A 61 -1.28 7.98 3.77
CA ILE A 61 0.17 8.21 3.89
C ILE A 61 0.49 9.00 5.17
N PHE A 62 -0.34 9.97 5.53
CA PHE A 62 -0.11 10.82 6.70
C PHE A 62 -0.63 10.23 8.02
N ASP A 63 -1.60 9.32 7.98
CA ASP A 63 -2.15 8.64 9.16
C ASP A 63 -1.23 7.52 9.67
N ALA A 64 -0.41 6.93 8.79
CA ALA A 64 0.51 5.84 9.12
C ALA A 64 1.62 6.22 10.12
N ASP A 65 1.91 7.52 10.31
CA ASP A 65 2.89 8.04 11.29
C ASP A 65 2.27 8.30 12.69
N ALA A 66 0.94 8.19 12.83
CA ALA A 66 0.22 8.62 14.03
C ALA A 66 -0.06 7.52 15.08
N SER A 67 0.44 6.29 14.91
CA SER A 67 0.15 5.16 15.83
C SER A 67 1.36 4.53 16.50
#